data_AF-A0A8D1XMJ2-F1
#
_entry.id   AF-A0A8D1XMJ2-F1
#
_cell.length_a   1.000
_cell.length_b   1.000
_cell.length_c   1.000
_cell.angle_alpha   90.00
_cell.angle_beta   90.00
_cell.angle_gamma   90.00
#
_symmetry.space_group_name_H-M   'P 1'
#
loop_
_entity.id
_entity.type
_entity.pdbx_description
1 polymer ?
#
loop_
_entity_poly.entity_id
_entity_poly.type
_entity_poly.pdbx_seq_one_letter_code
_entity_poly.pdbx_strand_id
1 'polypeptide(L)' 'CQSKGRPSYDLLWFHGHLSGKEAEKLLTEKGKHGSFLVRESQSHPGDFVLSVRTGDDKGESNDGKSKVTHVMIRCQVKL' A
#
# COMPACT_ATOMS: atom_id res chain seq x y z
N CYS A 1 5.05 -8.48 -15.19
CA CYS A 1 6.05 -7.47 -14.80
C CYS A 1 6.88 -8.00 -13.64
N GLN A 2 7.85 -8.87 -13.87
CA GLN A 2 8.78 -9.28 -12.82
C GLN A 2 10.03 -8.41 -12.93
N SER A 3 10.15 -7.44 -12.04
CA SER A 3 11.29 -6.53 -11.99
C SER A 3 12.49 -7.24 -11.35
N LYS A 4 13.38 -7.80 -12.17
CA LYS A 4 14.71 -8.20 -11.72
C LYS A 4 15.61 -6.96 -11.62
N GLY A 5 16.20 -6.80 -10.43
CA GLY A 5 17.35 -5.93 -10.14
C GLY A 5 17.07 -4.43 -10.17
N ARG A 6 16.96 -3.78 -9.01
CA ARG A 6 17.26 -2.34 -8.87
C ARG A 6 17.94 -2.03 -7.53
N PRO A 7 18.89 -1.07 -7.51
CA PRO A 7 19.70 -0.72 -6.35
C PRO A 7 18.89 0.10 -5.33
N SER A 8 19.46 0.19 -4.12
CA SER A 8 19.05 0.78 -2.82
C SER A 8 18.40 2.20 -2.79
N TYR A 9 17.82 2.68 -3.88
CA TYR A 9 16.81 3.75 -3.86
C TYR A 9 15.51 3.11 -4.34
N ASP A 10 14.96 2.24 -3.49
CA ASP A 10 13.62 1.68 -3.65
C ASP A 10 12.67 2.82 -3.99
N LEU A 11 11.83 2.63 -5.01
CA LEU A 11 10.73 3.54 -5.28
C LEU A 11 9.96 3.69 -3.97
N LEU A 12 10.08 4.85 -3.30
CA LEU A 12 9.62 5.10 -1.93
C LEU A 12 8.13 4.81 -1.70
N TRP A 13 7.39 4.56 -2.77
CA TRP A 13 5.97 4.33 -2.81
C TRP A 13 5.58 3.01 -3.48
N PHE A 14 6.46 2.27 -4.18
CA PHE A 14 6.08 0.99 -4.82
C PHE A 14 6.78 -0.20 -4.17
N HIS A 15 6.00 -1.09 -3.57
CA HIS A 15 6.50 -2.20 -2.76
C HIS A 15 6.33 -3.58 -3.42
N GLY A 16 5.86 -3.64 -4.67
CA GLY A 16 5.69 -4.89 -5.40
C GLY A 16 4.80 -5.88 -4.63
N HIS A 17 5.33 -7.07 -4.34
CA HIS A 17 4.62 -8.13 -3.62
C HIS A 17 4.59 -7.84 -2.10
N LEU A 18 3.65 -6.98 -1.71
CA LEU A 18 3.35 -6.63 -0.32
C LEU A 18 1.88 -6.95 -0.02
N SER A 19 1.60 -7.61 1.10
CA SER A 19 0.21 -7.88 1.50
C SER A 19 -0.49 -6.62 2.03
N GLY A 20 -1.83 -6.64 2.05
CA GLY A 20 -2.62 -5.56 2.63
C GLY A 20 -2.31 -5.35 4.12
N LYS A 21 -2.07 -6.43 4.86
CA LYS A 21 -1.73 -6.39 6.29
C LYS A 21 -0.34 -5.78 6.54
N GLU A 22 0.64 -6.10 5.71
CA GLU A 22 1.97 -5.50 5.79
C GLU A 22 1.95 -4.01 5.41
N ALA A 23 1.16 -3.65 4.40
CA ALA A 23 0.93 -2.25 4.04
C ALA A 23 0.30 -1.45 5.19
N GLU A 24 -0.71 -2.03 5.85
CA GLU A 24 -1.33 -1.45 7.04
C GLU A 24 -0.32 -1.21 8.16
N LYS A 25 0.49 -2.23 8.46
CA LYS A 25 1.55 -2.13 9.47
C LYS A 25 2.54 -1.03 9.15
N LEU A 26 3.06 -0.99 7.92
CA LEU A 26 4.05 0.02 7.49
C LEU A 26 3.49 1.44 7.56
N LEU A 27 2.28 1.66 7.05
CA LEU A 27 1.64 2.98 7.07
C LEU A 27 1.24 3.42 8.49
N THR A 28 0.93 2.48 9.38
CA THR A 28 0.61 2.78 10.78
C THR A 28 1.87 3.08 11.60
N GLU A 29 2.93 2.28 11.45
CA GLU A 29 4.17 2.42 12.23
C GLU A 29 5.08 3.55 11.74
N LYS A 30 5.16 3.76 10.41
CA LYS A 30 6.13 4.71 9.81
C LYS A 30 5.46 5.84 9.02
N GLY A 31 4.20 5.68 8.64
CA GLY A 31 3.45 6.68 7.89
C GLY A 31 2.88 7.78 8.79
N LYS A 32 2.47 8.87 8.16
CA LYS A 32 1.64 9.94 8.74
C LYS A 32 0.32 10.00 8.00
N HIS A 33 -0.61 10.86 8.43
CA HIS A 33 -1.82 11.11 7.66
C HIS A 33 -1.48 11.44 6.18
N GLY A 34 -2.15 10.77 5.24
CA GLY A 34 -1.92 10.91 3.81
C GLY A 34 -0.72 10.13 3.25
N SER A 35 0.07 9.43 4.09
CA SER A 35 1.08 8.51 3.60
C SER A 35 0.44 7.39 2.78
N PHE A 36 1.11 6.99 1.70
CA PHE A 36 0.60 5.99 0.78
C PHE A 36 1.72 5.08 0.25
N LEU A 37 1.31 3.93 -0.24
CA LEU A 37 2.14 3.03 -1.04
C LEU A 37 1.27 2.27 -2.05
N VAL A 38 1.91 1.76 -3.10
CA VAL A 38 1.33 0.94 -4.15
C VAL A 38 1.94 -0.45 -4.05
N ARG A 39 1.10 -1.47 -4.16
CA ARG A 39 1.46 -2.89 -4.10
C ARG A 39 0.72 -3.68 -5.18
N GLU A 40 1.23 -4.85 -5.51
CA GLU A 40 0.52 -5.80 -6.36
C GLU A 40 -0.71 -6.35 -5.65
N SER A 41 -1.79 -6.58 -6.41
CA SER A 41 -2.98 -7.22 -5.89
C SER A 41 -2.74 -8.72 -5.73
N GLN A 42 -2.85 -9.22 -4.50
CA GLN A 42 -2.79 -10.66 -4.23
C GLN A 42 -4.10 -11.38 -4.61
N SER A 43 -5.23 -10.66 -4.66
CA SER A 43 -6.53 -11.25 -5.03
C SER A 43 -6.78 -11.24 -6.54
N HIS A 44 -6.19 -10.29 -7.27
CA HIS A 44 -6.36 -10.12 -8.72
C HIS A 44 -4.99 -9.94 -9.38
N PRO A 45 -4.30 -11.05 -9.73
CA PRO A 45 -2.99 -10.96 -10.37
C PRO A 45 -3.01 -10.09 -11.64
N GLY A 46 -2.09 -9.14 -11.72
CA GLY A 46 -2.03 -8.16 -12.83
C GLY A 46 -2.62 -6.80 -12.50
N ASP A 47 -3.45 -6.71 -11.45
CA ASP A 47 -3.92 -5.44 -10.89
C ASP A 47 -3.01 -4.94 -9.77
N PHE A 48 -3.15 -3.65 -9.46
CA PHE A 48 -2.42 -2.99 -8.37
C PHE A 48 -3.38 -2.49 -7.30
N VAL A 49 -2.84 -2.19 -6.13
CA VAL A 49 -3.59 -1.60 -5.01
C VAL A 49 -2.82 -0.38 -4.52
N LEU A 50 -3.51 0.75 -4.38
CA LEU A 50 -3.04 1.92 -3.64
C LEU A 50 -3.54 1.83 -2.20
N SER A 51 -2.63 1.73 -1.24
CA SER A 51 -2.92 1.75 0.20
C SER A 51 -2.59 3.14 0.76
N VAL A 52 -3.55 3.80 1.41
CA VAL A 52 -3.43 5.17 1.93
C VAL A 52 -3.82 5.23 3.40
N ARG A 53 -3.02 5.90 4.26
CA ARG A 53 -3.39 6.19 5.64
C ARG A 53 -4.31 7.40 5.71
N THR A 54 -5.54 7.17 6.14
CA THR A 54 -6.62 8.17 6.15
C THR A 54 -6.90 8.72 7.55
N GLY A 55 -6.37 8.10 8.61
CA GLY A 55 -6.65 8.56 9.97
C GLY A 55 -5.73 9.68 10.45
N ASP A 56 -6.28 10.58 11.26
CA ASP A 56 -5.57 11.71 11.83
C ASP A 56 -4.56 11.26 12.89
N ASP A 57 -3.42 11.97 12.95
CA ASP A 57 -2.34 11.76 13.91
C ASP A 57 -2.69 12.23 15.35
N LYS A 58 -3.92 12.68 15.57
CA LYS A 58 -4.43 13.02 16.90
C LYS A 58 -4.91 11.75 17.59
N GLY A 59 -4.05 11.23 18.48
CA GLY A 59 -4.37 10.44 19.67
C GLY A 59 -5.44 9.36 19.54
N GLU A 60 -5.00 8.10 19.60
CA GLU A 60 -5.71 6.96 20.19
C GLU A 60 -7.24 7.08 20.26
N SER A 61 -7.91 6.79 19.15
CA SER A 61 -9.21 6.14 19.27
C SER A 61 -8.90 4.73 19.77
N ASN A 62 -9.37 4.36 20.96
CA ASN A 62 -9.21 3.02 21.57
C ASN A 62 -9.77 1.86 20.71
N ASP A 63 -10.29 2.16 19.53
CA ASP A 63 -10.71 1.21 18.52
C ASP A 63 -9.47 0.85 17.69
N GLY A 64 -8.89 -0.33 17.93
CA GLY A 64 -7.70 -0.86 17.24
C GLY A 64 -7.91 -1.16 15.74
N LYS A 65 -8.63 -0.30 15.03
CA LYS A 65 -9.00 -0.45 13.63
C LYS A 65 -7.98 0.27 12.75
N SER A 66 -7.33 -0.49 11.85
CA SER A 66 -6.42 0.04 10.82
C SER A 66 -7.05 1.23 10.09
N LYS A 67 -6.38 2.38 10.15
CA LYS A 67 -6.77 3.65 9.52
C LYS A 67 -6.34 3.72 8.04
N VAL A 68 -6.24 2.59 7.35
CA VAL A 68 -5.70 2.50 5.99
C VAL A 68 -6.79 2.07 5.01
N THR A 69 -6.93 2.83 3.93
CA THR A 69 -7.86 2.56 2.84
C THR A 69 -7.11 1.91 1.68
N HIS A 70 -7.66 0.84 1.10
CA HIS A 70 -7.10 0.15 -0.06
C HIS A 70 -7.96 0.42 -1.29
N VAL A 71 -7.36 1.00 -2.34
CA VAL A 71 -8.02 1.35 -3.60
C VAL A 71 -7.48 0.45 -4.71
N MET A 72 -8.37 -0.29 -5.37
CA MET A 72 -8.01 -1.17 -6.49
C MET A 72 -7.72 -0.35 -7.75
N ILE A 73 -6.55 -0.56 -8.34
CA ILE A 73 -6.14 -0.01 -9.63
C ILE A 73 -6.18 -1.15 -10.64
N ARG A 74 -7.22 -1.16 -11.48
CA ARG A 74 -7.40 -2.19 -12.51
C ARG A 74 -6.52 -1.91 -13.71
N CYS A 75 -5.71 -2.88 -14.11
CA CYS A 75 -4.96 -2.84 -15.34
C CYS A 75 -5.75 -3.56 -16.43
N GLN A 76 -6.60 -2.84 -17.16
CA GLN A 76 -7.27 -3.42 -18.32
C GLN A 76 -6.32 -3.40 -19.52
N VAL A 77 -5.66 -4.53 -19.75
CA VAL A 77 -4.97 -4.76 -21.02
C VAL A 77 -6.04 -4.93 -22.09
N LYS A 78 -6.36 -3.85 -22.81
CA LYS A 78 -7.08 -3.97 -24.09
C LYS A 78 -6.07 -4.46 -25.11
N LEU A 79 -6.21 -5.72 -25.52
CA LEU A 79 -5.64 -6.22 -26.76
C LEU A 79 -6.31 -5.54 -27.95
#